data_AF-A0A496LVR8-F1
#
_entry.id   AF-A0A496LVR8-F1
#
_cell.length_a   1.000
_cell.length_b   1.000
_cell.length_c   1.000
_cell.angle_alpha   90.00
_cell.angle_beta   90.00
_cell.angle_gamma   90.00
#
_symmetry.space_group_name_H-M   'P 1'
#
loop_
_entity.id
_entity.type
_entity.pdbx_description
1 polymer ?
#
loop_
_entity_poly.entity_id
_entity_poly.type
_entity_poly.pdbx_seq_one_letter_code
_entity_poly.pdbx_strand_id
1 'polypeptide(L)'
;IDAADIEKMKLNFDKRSLDIVIDYEHQTLSGEIAPAAGWIKELFIKDGALYGRVSWTAKAKEFIKNGEYKYLSPVYDFMGVDEKTGAWQGCTLHSAALTNKPFLDELGEVRANKNFTKETNMDDAKNPKGEPQAQAATQNGANYEAQIVELKNQLDASKQEVAALKEQLAQSAVDTAIVANKLQESQKQWALSYAKADLNGFNEFLKGVMPPQQKTSIPSNDMFANKSQSDAEIDVVKFALGGE
;
A
#
# COMPACT_ATOMS: atom_id res chain seq x y z
N ILE A 1 -1.75 2.29 -12.06
CA ILE A 1 -0.79 1.46 -12.79
C ILE A 1 -0.38 2.24 -14.01
N ASP A 2 0.88 2.65 -14.07
CA ASP A 2 1.46 3.29 -15.25
C ASP A 2 2.41 2.33 -16.00
N ALA A 3 3.07 2.83 -17.05
CA ALA A 3 4.01 2.04 -17.83
C ALA A 3 5.22 1.54 -17.00
N ALA A 4 5.70 2.35 -16.04
CA ALA A 4 6.83 1.97 -15.19
C ALA A 4 6.45 0.87 -14.19
N ASP A 5 5.22 0.91 -13.66
CA ASP A 5 4.68 -0.18 -12.84
C ASP A 5 4.60 -1.49 -13.62
N ILE A 6 4.12 -1.44 -14.87
CA ILE A 6 4.02 -2.61 -15.76
C ILE A 6 5.38 -3.24 -16.03
N GLU A 7 6.39 -2.42 -16.34
CA GLU A 7 7.75 -2.88 -16.55
C GLU A 7 8.35 -3.50 -15.28
N LYS A 8 8.13 -2.89 -14.11
CA LYS A 8 8.58 -3.43 -12.83
C LYS A 8 7.93 -4.76 -12.50
N MET A 9 6.62 -4.90 -12.71
CA MET A 9 5.91 -6.16 -12.47
C MET A 9 6.49 -7.29 -13.31
N LYS A 10 6.74 -7.05 -14.60
CA LYS A 10 7.38 -8.04 -15.48
C LYS A 10 8.79 -8.38 -15.00
N LEU A 11 9.62 -7.36 -14.73
CA LEU A 11 11.00 -7.55 -14.27
C LEU A 11 11.06 -8.37 -12.98
N ASN A 12 10.18 -8.06 -12.02
CA ASN A 12 10.13 -8.75 -10.74
C ASN A 12 9.61 -10.18 -10.89
N PHE A 13 8.66 -10.43 -11.80
CA PHE A 13 8.22 -11.78 -12.14
C PHE A 13 9.34 -12.61 -12.77
N ASP A 14 10.04 -12.09 -13.78
CA ASP A 14 11.11 -12.83 -14.49
C ASP A 14 12.29 -13.20 -13.58
N LYS A 15 12.54 -12.40 -12.53
CA LYS A 15 13.56 -12.70 -11.50
C LYS A 15 13.13 -13.81 -10.55
N ARG A 16 11.82 -14.00 -10.35
CA ARG A 16 11.29 -15.06 -9.48
C ARG A 16 11.17 -16.36 -10.30
N SER A 17 11.46 -17.48 -9.66
CA SER A 17 11.23 -18.81 -10.26
C SER A 17 9.87 -19.39 -9.88
N LEU A 18 8.99 -18.58 -9.28
CA LEU A 18 7.68 -18.99 -8.79
C LEU A 18 6.59 -18.40 -9.68
N ASP A 19 5.63 -19.23 -10.03
CA ASP A 19 4.43 -18.79 -10.72
C ASP A 19 3.53 -17.97 -9.79
N ILE A 20 2.77 -17.03 -10.36
CA ILE A 20 1.79 -16.26 -9.59
C ILE A 20 0.47 -17.03 -9.54
N VAL A 21 -0.10 -17.17 -8.35
CA VAL A 21 -1.37 -17.86 -8.15
C VAL A 21 -2.53 -17.04 -8.71
N ILE A 22 -3.46 -17.74 -9.36
CA ILE A 22 -4.82 -17.26 -9.56
C ILE A 22 -5.72 -18.04 -8.62
N ASP A 23 -6.36 -17.38 -7.67
CA ASP A 23 -7.31 -17.99 -6.73
C ASP A 23 -8.77 -17.77 -7.17
N TYR A 24 -9.71 -18.17 -6.33
CA TYR A 24 -11.11 -17.80 -6.46
C TYR A 24 -11.42 -16.67 -5.48
N GLU A 25 -12.09 -15.63 -5.95
CA GLU A 25 -12.65 -14.57 -5.09
C GLU A 25 -11.67 -13.95 -4.06
N HIS A 26 -10.38 -13.81 -4.44
CA HIS A 26 -9.32 -13.20 -3.62
C HIS A 26 -9.02 -13.94 -2.30
N GLN A 27 -9.27 -15.25 -2.25
CA GLN A 27 -9.04 -16.05 -1.04
C GLN A 27 -7.58 -16.04 -0.55
N THR A 28 -6.59 -15.80 -1.41
CA THR A 28 -5.19 -15.64 -1.00
C THR A 28 -5.00 -14.48 -0.02
N LEU A 29 -5.86 -13.46 -0.09
CA LEU A 29 -5.82 -12.30 0.81
C LEU A 29 -6.64 -12.50 2.08
N SER A 30 -7.63 -13.39 2.07
CA SER A 30 -8.53 -13.58 3.21
C SER A 30 -7.93 -14.44 4.33
N GLY A 31 -6.84 -15.17 4.05
CA GLY A 31 -6.18 -16.05 5.03
C GLY A 31 -6.94 -17.36 5.31
N GLU A 32 -7.96 -17.67 4.51
CA GLU A 32 -8.70 -18.94 4.56
C GLU A 32 -8.13 -19.97 3.57
N ILE A 33 -8.91 -21.01 3.27
CA ILE A 33 -8.56 -21.99 2.24
C ILE A 33 -8.59 -21.31 0.87
N ALA A 34 -7.42 -21.16 0.25
CA ALA A 34 -7.23 -20.55 -1.06
C ALA A 34 -6.77 -21.61 -2.10
N PRO A 35 -7.68 -22.42 -2.67
CA PRO A 35 -7.31 -23.32 -3.76
C PRO A 35 -6.98 -22.51 -5.01
N ALA A 36 -5.88 -22.86 -5.68
CA ALA A 36 -5.53 -22.25 -6.96
C ALA A 36 -6.57 -22.60 -8.04
N ALA A 37 -7.16 -21.58 -8.67
CA ALA A 37 -7.88 -21.68 -9.93
C ALA A 37 -6.92 -21.88 -11.11
N GLY A 38 -5.74 -21.27 -11.05
CA GLY A 38 -4.72 -21.37 -12.07
C GLY A 38 -3.40 -20.75 -11.63
N TRP A 39 -2.46 -20.70 -12.57
CA TRP A 39 -1.12 -20.17 -12.36
C TRP A 39 -0.68 -19.34 -13.55
N ILE A 40 -0.26 -18.10 -13.32
CA ILE A 40 0.40 -17.26 -14.32
C ILE A 40 1.84 -17.74 -14.45
N LYS A 41 2.16 -18.28 -15.63
CA LYS A 41 3.47 -18.90 -15.96
C LYS A 41 4.44 -17.96 -16.66
N GLU A 42 3.92 -16.89 -17.24
CA GLU A 42 4.68 -15.95 -18.06
C GLU A 42 3.98 -14.60 -18.03
N LEU A 43 4.74 -13.51 -17.94
CA LEU A 43 4.26 -12.14 -18.14
C LEU A 43 4.95 -11.51 -19.35
N PHE A 44 4.18 -10.79 -20.16
CA PHE A 44 4.70 -10.07 -21.32
C PHE A 44 3.91 -8.78 -21.54
N ILE A 45 4.57 -7.79 -22.15
CA ILE A 45 3.97 -6.48 -22.41
C ILE A 45 3.62 -6.41 -23.89
N LYS A 46 2.38 -6.02 -24.20
CA LYS A 46 1.88 -5.82 -25.57
C LYS A 46 0.99 -4.59 -25.56
N ASP A 47 1.19 -3.68 -26.52
CA ASP A 47 0.38 -2.46 -26.70
C ASP A 47 0.24 -1.61 -25.42
N GLY A 48 1.29 -1.55 -24.60
CA GLY A 48 1.30 -0.80 -23.33
C GLY A 48 0.56 -1.47 -22.16
N ALA A 49 0.05 -2.69 -22.34
CA ALA A 49 -0.64 -3.46 -21.31
C ALA A 49 0.16 -4.72 -20.89
N LEU A 50 -0.05 -5.16 -19.65
CA LEU A 50 0.55 -6.37 -19.09
C LEU A 50 -0.35 -7.57 -19.36
N TYR A 51 0.17 -8.56 -20.08
CA TYR A 51 -0.48 -9.83 -20.37
C TYR A 51 0.19 -10.97 -19.60
N GLY A 52 -0.60 -11.99 -19.28
CA GLY A 52 -0.13 -13.19 -18.60
C GLY A 52 -0.56 -14.47 -19.30
N ARG A 53 0.37 -15.45 -19.43
CA ARG A 53 0.01 -16.80 -19.86
C ARG A 53 -0.43 -17.62 -18.65
N VAL A 54 -1.66 -18.10 -18.68
CA VAL A 54 -2.24 -18.85 -17.56
C VAL A 54 -2.32 -20.35 -17.85
N SER A 55 -1.88 -21.15 -16.89
CA SER A 55 -2.21 -22.57 -16.80
C SER A 55 -3.37 -22.78 -15.83
N TRP A 56 -4.55 -23.05 -16.36
CA TRP A 56 -5.77 -23.28 -15.58
C TRP A 56 -5.88 -24.70 -15.05
N THR A 57 -6.42 -24.85 -13.83
CA THR A 57 -6.84 -26.14 -13.29
C THR A 57 -8.03 -26.72 -14.07
N ALA A 58 -8.27 -28.02 -13.96
CA ALA A 58 -9.43 -28.66 -14.58
C ALA A 58 -10.75 -28.03 -14.11
N LYS A 59 -10.88 -27.80 -12.79
CA LYS A 59 -12.05 -27.17 -12.17
C LYS A 59 -12.29 -25.75 -12.69
N ALA A 60 -11.25 -24.91 -12.72
CA ALA A 60 -11.39 -23.55 -13.25
C ALA A 60 -11.79 -23.53 -14.72
N LYS A 61 -11.25 -24.45 -15.54
CA LYS A 61 -11.65 -24.58 -16.95
C LYS A 61 -13.13 -24.90 -17.10
N GLU A 62 -13.68 -25.75 -16.24
CA GLU A 62 -15.11 -26.09 -16.24
C GLU A 62 -15.95 -24.87 -15.84
N PHE A 63 -15.60 -24.19 -14.76
CA PHE A 63 -16.28 -22.97 -14.32
C PHE A 63 -16.29 -21.86 -15.38
N ILE A 64 -15.16 -21.61 -16.03
CA ILE A 64 -15.06 -20.62 -17.11
C ILE A 64 -15.91 -21.07 -18.31
N LYS A 65 -15.83 -22.35 -18.70
CA LYS A 65 -16.59 -22.89 -19.83
C LYS A 65 -18.10 -22.82 -19.60
N ASN A 66 -18.55 -23.07 -18.37
CA ASN A 66 -19.96 -23.00 -17.98
C ASN A 66 -20.44 -21.57 -17.72
N GLY A 67 -19.53 -20.58 -17.71
CA GLY A 67 -19.85 -19.19 -17.39
C GLY A 67 -20.15 -18.94 -15.92
N GLU A 68 -19.76 -19.86 -15.03
CA GLU A 68 -19.87 -19.72 -13.58
C GLU A 68 -18.90 -18.67 -13.04
N TYR A 69 -17.77 -18.46 -13.74
CA TYR A 69 -16.82 -17.40 -13.50
C TYR A 69 -16.41 -16.74 -14.82
N LYS A 70 -16.38 -15.40 -14.84
CA LYS A 70 -16.18 -14.66 -16.09
C LYS A 70 -15.02 -13.68 -16.10
N TYR A 71 -14.53 -13.20 -14.97
CA TYR A 71 -13.58 -12.10 -14.93
C TYR A 71 -12.32 -12.43 -14.14
N LEU A 72 -11.28 -11.65 -14.39
CA LEU A 72 -10.04 -11.65 -13.61
C LEU A 72 -9.91 -10.33 -12.85
N SER A 73 -9.43 -10.40 -11.62
CA SER A 73 -9.10 -9.23 -10.81
C SER A 73 -7.67 -9.35 -10.30
N PRO A 74 -6.69 -8.61 -10.86
CA PRO A 74 -5.32 -8.63 -10.37
C PRO A 74 -5.19 -7.94 -9.01
N VAL A 75 -4.20 -8.35 -8.22
CA VAL A 75 -3.81 -7.74 -6.96
C VAL A 75 -2.40 -7.20 -7.10
N TYR A 76 -2.25 -5.89 -6.92
CA TYR A 76 -0.97 -5.20 -7.03
C TYR A 76 -0.43 -4.86 -5.64
N ASP A 77 0.87 -5.09 -5.44
CA ASP A 77 1.61 -4.54 -4.31
C ASP A 77 2.54 -3.44 -4.84
N PHE A 78 2.16 -2.18 -4.60
CA PHE A 78 2.92 -1.01 -5.06
C PHE A 78 4.24 -0.81 -4.31
N MET A 79 4.38 -1.43 -3.14
CA MET A 79 5.56 -1.29 -2.27
C MET A 79 6.28 -2.64 -2.11
N GLY A 80 6.24 -3.46 -3.15
CA GLY A 80 6.87 -4.78 -3.16
C GLY A 80 8.32 -4.76 -2.72
N VAL A 81 8.67 -5.71 -1.86
CA VAL A 81 10.02 -5.96 -1.37
C VAL A 81 10.49 -7.34 -1.81
N ASP A 82 11.79 -7.49 -2.05
CA ASP A 82 12.40 -8.79 -2.27
C ASP A 82 12.39 -9.57 -0.95
N GLU A 83 11.71 -10.72 -0.92
CA GLU A 83 11.48 -11.50 0.29
C GLU A 83 12.79 -12.03 0.94
N LYS A 84 13.88 -12.16 0.16
CA LYS A 84 15.15 -12.69 0.66
C LYS A 84 16.03 -11.60 1.27
N THR A 85 16.05 -10.44 0.64
CA THR A 85 16.96 -9.33 0.97
C THR A 85 16.26 -8.20 1.74
N GLY A 86 14.93 -8.14 1.71
CA GLY A 86 14.14 -7.04 2.25
C GLY A 86 14.26 -5.74 1.44
N ALA A 87 14.96 -5.76 0.30
CA ALA A 87 15.17 -4.57 -0.51
C ALA A 87 13.89 -4.17 -1.24
N TRP A 88 13.63 -2.87 -1.35
CA TRP A 88 12.52 -2.37 -2.15
C TRP A 88 12.72 -2.69 -3.63
N GLN A 89 11.70 -3.29 -4.26
CA GLN A 89 11.69 -3.63 -5.69
C GLN A 89 10.54 -2.96 -6.47
N GLY A 90 9.70 -2.18 -5.79
CA GLY A 90 8.59 -1.43 -6.38
C GLY A 90 7.38 -2.30 -6.71
N CYS A 91 6.56 -1.88 -7.68
CA CYS A 91 5.30 -2.55 -7.98
C CYS A 91 5.51 -4.02 -8.40
N THR A 92 4.77 -4.92 -7.77
CA THR A 92 4.72 -6.36 -8.07
C THR A 92 3.28 -6.81 -8.29
N LEU A 93 3.11 -7.82 -9.14
CA LEU A 93 1.85 -8.54 -9.24
C LEU A 93 1.86 -9.64 -8.17
N HIS A 94 1.01 -9.50 -7.16
CA HIS A 94 0.98 -10.40 -6.01
C HIS A 94 0.22 -11.70 -6.32
N SER A 95 -1.00 -11.54 -6.80
CA SER A 95 -1.93 -12.62 -7.19
C SER A 95 -2.95 -12.08 -8.19
N ALA A 96 -3.80 -12.96 -8.71
CA ALA A 96 -5.06 -12.53 -9.32
C ALA A 96 -6.21 -13.44 -8.86
N ALA A 97 -7.44 -12.98 -8.98
CA ALA A 97 -8.62 -13.77 -8.66
C ALA A 97 -9.46 -14.03 -9.91
N LEU A 98 -9.88 -15.29 -10.08
CA LEU A 98 -11.00 -15.64 -10.94
C LEU A 98 -12.29 -15.31 -10.16
N THR A 99 -13.05 -14.32 -10.64
CA THR A 99 -14.19 -13.73 -9.92
C THR A 99 -15.31 -13.30 -10.88
N ASN A 100 -16.51 -13.09 -10.34
CA ASN A 100 -17.60 -12.42 -11.04
C ASN A 100 -17.74 -10.94 -10.70
N LYS A 101 -16.91 -10.41 -9.80
CA LYS A 101 -16.97 -9.03 -9.32
C LYS A 101 -15.55 -8.42 -9.32
N PRO A 102 -14.95 -8.20 -10.51
CA PRO A 102 -13.62 -7.63 -10.60
C PRO A 102 -13.61 -6.19 -10.10
N PHE A 103 -12.43 -5.71 -9.68
CA PHE A 103 -12.25 -4.29 -9.39
C PHE A 103 -12.07 -3.45 -10.66
N LEU A 104 -11.53 -4.05 -11.72
CA LEU A 104 -11.27 -3.40 -13.01
C LEU A 104 -12.24 -3.93 -14.07
N ASP A 105 -13.09 -3.06 -14.60
CA ASP A 105 -14.09 -3.41 -15.62
C ASP A 105 -13.50 -3.56 -17.04
N GLU A 106 -12.31 -3.01 -17.25
CA GLU A 106 -11.68 -2.88 -18.58
C GLU A 106 -10.97 -4.15 -19.06
N LEU A 107 -10.76 -5.15 -18.19
CA LEU A 107 -9.98 -6.37 -18.50
C LEU A 107 -10.75 -7.37 -19.38
N GLY A 108 -12.06 -7.19 -19.54
CA GLY A 108 -12.92 -8.07 -20.33
C GLY A 108 -13.11 -9.47 -19.73
N GLU A 109 -13.83 -10.32 -20.47
CA GLU A 109 -14.13 -11.68 -20.03
C GLU A 109 -12.94 -12.63 -20.24
N VAL A 110 -12.75 -13.52 -19.26
CA VAL A 110 -11.82 -14.63 -19.35
C VAL A 110 -12.34 -15.64 -20.35
N ARG A 111 -11.56 -15.87 -21.41
CA ARG A 111 -11.85 -16.89 -22.42
C ARG A 111 -10.84 -18.02 -22.33
N ALA A 112 -11.33 -19.22 -22.06
CA ALA A 112 -10.51 -20.43 -22.11
C ALA A 112 -10.19 -20.80 -23.58
N ASN A 113 -9.14 -20.22 -24.16
CA ASN A 113 -8.68 -20.59 -25.49
C ASN A 113 -7.82 -21.87 -25.44
N LYS A 114 -8.19 -22.88 -26.24
CA LYS A 114 -7.40 -24.11 -26.46
C LYS A 114 -6.33 -23.97 -27.54
N ASN A 115 -6.31 -22.87 -28.28
CA ASN A 115 -5.43 -22.71 -29.43
C ASN A 115 -4.12 -22.02 -29.01
N PHE A 116 -3.07 -22.82 -28.88
CA PHE A 116 -1.69 -22.34 -28.93
C PHE A 116 -1.34 -21.95 -30.36
N THR A 117 -1.91 -20.85 -30.86
CA THR A 117 -1.35 -20.17 -32.03
C THR A 117 -0.34 -19.15 -31.52
N LYS A 118 0.94 -19.37 -31.82
CA LYS A 118 1.89 -18.24 -31.92
C LYS A 118 1.20 -17.24 -32.85
N GLU A 119 0.80 -16.09 -32.34
CA GLU A 119 0.28 -15.01 -33.16
C GLU A 119 1.43 -14.50 -34.02
N THR A 120 1.60 -15.11 -35.19
CA THR A 120 2.22 -14.43 -36.33
C THR A 120 1.19 -13.45 -36.85
N ASN A 121 1.60 -12.18 -36.90
CA ASN A 121 0.90 -11.07 -37.54
C ASN A 121 0.12 -11.54 -38.78
N MET A 122 -1.17 -11.24 -38.81
CA MET A 122 -1.94 -11.23 -40.06
C MET A 122 -2.56 -9.86 -40.21
N ASP A 123 -1.80 -9.01 -40.91
CA ASP A 123 -2.36 -7.94 -41.73
C ASP A 123 -3.14 -8.54 -42.91
N ASP A 124 -4.18 -7.81 -43.31
CA ASP A 124 -4.89 -7.85 -44.57
C ASP A 124 -5.61 -9.15 -44.98
N ALA A 125 -6.95 -9.15 -44.85
CA ALA A 125 -7.83 -9.10 -46.03
C ALA A 125 -9.34 -9.10 -45.69
N LYS A 126 -10.00 -8.05 -46.19
CA LYS A 126 -11.34 -8.01 -46.80
C LYS A 126 -12.58 -8.21 -45.90
N ASN A 127 -13.05 -7.04 -45.47
CA ASN A 127 -14.45 -6.65 -45.27
C ASN A 127 -15.39 -7.09 -46.43
N PRO A 128 -16.68 -7.38 -46.15
CA PRO A 128 -17.73 -6.69 -46.90
C PRO A 128 -18.84 -6.09 -46.03
N LYS A 129 -18.86 -4.74 -46.04
CA LYS A 129 -19.95 -3.75 -46.10
C LYS A 129 -21.17 -3.85 -45.16
N GLY A 130 -21.38 -2.74 -44.44
CA GLY A 130 -22.67 -2.30 -43.91
C GLY A 130 -22.65 -0.92 -43.23
N GLU A 131 -22.48 0.16 -44.03
CA GLU A 131 -23.07 1.51 -43.86
C GLU A 131 -22.71 2.44 -42.65
N PRO A 132 -22.92 3.79 -42.76
CA PRO A 132 -21.92 4.79 -42.39
C PRO A 132 -22.13 5.45 -41.01
N GLN A 133 -21.08 5.51 -40.19
CA GLN A 133 -20.99 6.39 -39.02
C GLN A 133 -19.93 7.48 -39.24
N ALA A 134 -20.27 8.47 -40.07
CA ALA A 134 -19.45 9.66 -40.29
C ALA A 134 -19.73 10.80 -39.28
N GLN A 135 -20.31 10.52 -38.10
CA GLN A 135 -20.70 11.57 -37.14
C GLN A 135 -20.13 11.40 -35.71
N ALA A 136 -19.39 10.33 -35.41
CA ALA A 136 -18.86 10.10 -34.05
C ALA A 136 -17.44 10.66 -33.80
N ALA A 137 -16.68 11.00 -34.86
CA ALA A 137 -15.26 11.37 -34.72
C ALA A 137 -15.03 12.76 -34.11
N THR A 138 -16.00 13.67 -34.17
CA THR A 138 -15.82 15.07 -33.71
C THR A 138 -16.21 15.27 -32.23
N GLN A 139 -17.01 14.37 -31.65
CA GLN A 139 -17.43 14.45 -30.23
C GLN A 139 -16.42 13.78 -29.28
N ASN A 140 -15.68 12.78 -29.76
CA ASN A 140 -14.75 12.02 -28.92
C ASN A 140 -13.46 12.80 -28.62
N GLY A 141 -12.92 13.58 -29.55
CA GLY A 141 -11.70 14.39 -29.32
C GLY A 141 -11.85 15.42 -28.21
N ALA A 142 -12.97 16.14 -28.16
CA ALA A 142 -13.24 17.15 -27.13
C ALA A 142 -13.47 16.52 -25.74
N ASN A 143 -13.99 15.29 -25.68
CA ASN A 143 -14.27 14.58 -24.43
C ASN A 143 -12.99 14.03 -23.77
N TYR A 144 -12.03 13.56 -24.58
CA TYR A 144 -10.72 13.14 -24.07
C TYR A 144 -9.88 14.33 -23.59
N GLU A 145 -9.93 15.48 -24.27
CA GLU A 145 -9.23 16.68 -23.83
C GLU A 145 -9.80 17.23 -22.51
N ALA A 146 -11.13 17.21 -22.35
CA ALA A 146 -11.78 17.58 -21.10
C ALA A 146 -11.39 16.64 -19.94
N GLN A 147 -11.36 15.32 -20.17
CA GLN A 147 -10.90 14.37 -19.14
C GLN A 147 -9.44 14.55 -18.78
N ILE A 148 -8.55 14.85 -19.74
CA ILE A 148 -7.12 15.10 -19.45
C ILE A 148 -6.94 16.35 -18.59
N VAL A 149 -7.73 17.40 -18.82
CA VAL A 149 -7.71 18.61 -18.00
C VAL A 149 -8.23 18.32 -16.59
N GLU A 150 -9.31 17.55 -16.48
CA GLU A 150 -9.87 17.19 -15.18
C GLU A 150 -8.95 16.27 -14.36
N LEU A 151 -8.33 15.27 -15.00
CA LEU A 151 -7.31 14.41 -14.39
C LEU A 151 -6.09 15.22 -13.93
N LYS A 152 -5.65 16.23 -14.70
CA LYS A 152 -4.57 17.14 -14.29
C LYS A 152 -4.97 17.96 -13.07
N ASN A 153 -6.17 18.50 -13.05
CA ASN A 153 -6.68 19.26 -11.90
C ASN A 153 -6.80 18.39 -10.64
N GLN A 154 -7.27 17.15 -10.77
CA GLN A 154 -7.30 16.19 -9.67
C GLN A 154 -5.90 15.79 -9.19
N LEU A 155 -4.94 15.63 -10.11
CA LEU A 155 -3.55 15.34 -9.78
C LEU A 155 -2.90 16.49 -9.02
N ASP A 156 -3.15 17.74 -9.43
CA ASP A 156 -2.62 18.91 -8.75
C ASP A 156 -3.29 19.14 -7.38
N ALA A 157 -4.61 18.90 -7.28
CA ALA A 157 -5.33 18.91 -6.01
C ALA A 157 -4.80 17.83 -5.04
N SER A 158 -4.61 16.60 -5.51
CA SER A 158 -4.09 15.51 -4.68
C SER A 158 -2.64 15.75 -4.23
N LYS A 159 -1.79 16.33 -5.10
CA LYS A 159 -0.44 16.76 -4.71
C LYS A 159 -0.47 17.84 -3.62
N GLN A 160 -1.39 18.79 -3.72
CA GLN A 160 -1.58 19.82 -2.70
C GLN A 160 -2.09 19.24 -1.37
N GLU A 161 -3.05 18.30 -1.41
CA GLU A 161 -3.53 17.60 -0.22
C GLU A 161 -2.43 16.78 0.46
N VAL A 162 -1.61 16.05 -0.31
CA VAL A 162 -0.48 15.29 0.23
C VAL A 162 0.57 16.23 0.84
N ALA A 163 0.81 17.40 0.25
CA ALA A 163 1.69 18.41 0.83
C ALA A 163 1.12 18.94 2.16
N ALA A 164 -0.17 19.30 2.19
CA ALA A 164 -0.84 19.79 3.38
C ALA A 164 -0.87 18.75 4.51
N LEU A 165 -1.16 17.48 4.19
CA LEU A 165 -1.16 16.38 5.15
C LEU A 165 0.24 16.12 5.71
N LYS A 166 1.29 16.18 4.88
CA LYS A 166 2.68 16.07 5.36
C LYS A 166 3.04 17.19 6.33
N GLU A 167 2.60 18.42 6.05
CA GLU A 167 2.83 19.55 6.96
C GLU A 167 2.05 19.42 8.27
N GLN A 168 0.78 19.01 8.21
CA GLN A 168 -0.04 18.76 9.41
C GLN A 168 0.55 17.65 10.28
N LEU A 169 1.05 16.58 9.65
CA LEU A 169 1.60 15.44 10.37
C LEU A 169 2.96 15.78 11.02
N ALA A 170 3.78 16.59 10.34
CA ALA A 170 4.99 17.18 10.93
C ALA A 170 4.65 18.11 12.12
N GLN A 171 3.64 18.96 11.98
CA GLN A 171 3.18 19.84 13.06
C GLN A 171 2.68 19.04 14.27
N SER A 172 1.83 18.05 14.04
CA SER A 172 1.29 17.18 15.10
C SER A 172 2.38 16.38 15.81
N ALA A 173 3.39 15.90 15.08
CA ALA A 173 4.52 15.17 15.68
C ALA A 173 5.35 16.06 16.60
N VAL A 174 5.62 17.30 16.19
CA VAL A 174 6.37 18.27 16.99
C VAL A 174 5.58 18.69 18.23
N ASP A 175 4.29 18.99 18.09
CA ASP A 175 3.45 19.38 19.24
C ASP A 175 3.32 18.22 20.25
N THR A 176 3.20 16.97 19.76
CA THR A 176 3.21 15.77 20.62
C THR A 176 4.53 15.63 21.38
N ALA A 177 5.67 15.92 20.75
CA ALA A 177 6.98 15.87 21.40
C ALA A 177 7.15 16.95 22.47
N ILE A 178 6.56 18.13 22.27
CA ILE A 178 6.54 19.21 23.26
C ILE A 178 5.69 18.81 24.47
N VAL A 179 4.48 18.30 24.24
CA VAL A 179 3.59 17.81 25.31
C VAL A 179 4.24 16.66 26.09
N ALA A 180 5.00 15.80 25.42
CA ALA A 180 5.73 14.70 26.05
C ALA A 180 6.97 15.14 26.84
N ASN A 181 7.24 16.45 26.98
CA ASN A 181 8.46 17.02 27.58
C ASN A 181 9.77 16.50 26.94
N LYS A 182 9.68 15.98 25.71
CA LYS A 182 10.84 15.54 24.92
C LYS A 182 11.44 16.67 24.08
N LEU A 183 10.69 17.75 23.90
CA LEU A 183 11.10 18.92 23.14
C LEU A 183 10.71 20.18 23.91
N GLN A 184 11.58 21.19 23.94
CA GLN A 184 11.25 22.49 24.54
C GLN A 184 10.50 23.39 23.53
N GLU A 185 9.70 24.35 24.00
CA GLU A 185 8.98 25.27 23.09
C GLU A 185 9.94 26.11 22.24
N SER A 186 11.12 26.45 22.77
CA SER A 186 12.21 27.12 22.03
C SER A 186 12.73 26.30 20.84
N GLN A 187 12.52 24.99 20.88
CA GLN A 187 12.97 24.01 19.91
C GLN A 187 11.94 23.71 18.82
N LYS A 188 10.73 24.29 18.93
CA LYS A 188 9.62 24.06 18.00
C LYS A 188 9.95 24.42 16.55
N GLN A 189 10.58 25.57 16.33
CA GLN A 189 10.84 26.07 14.98
C GLN A 189 11.82 25.19 14.20
N TRP A 190 12.90 24.72 14.83
CA TRP A 190 13.83 23.80 14.16
C TRP A 190 13.23 22.42 13.97
N ALA A 191 12.46 21.93 14.95
CA ALA A 191 11.82 20.63 14.89
C ALA A 191 10.77 20.57 13.79
N LEU A 192 10.00 21.65 13.58
CA LEU A 192 9.08 21.77 12.45
C LEU A 192 9.82 21.74 11.11
N SER A 193 10.92 22.48 10.98
CA SER A 193 11.72 22.47 9.76
C SER A 193 12.30 21.08 9.46
N TYR A 194 12.72 20.35 10.49
CA TYR A 194 13.30 19.02 10.35
C TYR A 194 12.23 17.96 10.07
N ALA A 195 11.10 17.97 10.79
CA ALA A 195 9.99 17.04 10.57
C ALA A 195 9.32 17.22 9.20
N LYS A 196 9.29 18.44 8.65
CA LYS A 196 8.84 18.70 7.28
C LYS A 196 9.79 18.11 6.22
N ALA A 197 11.09 18.04 6.51
CA ALA A 197 12.09 17.50 5.60
C ALA A 197 12.20 15.97 5.70
N ASP A 198 12.21 15.43 6.91
CA ASP A 198 12.25 13.99 7.18
C ASP A 198 11.53 13.65 8.49
N LEU A 199 10.28 13.22 8.36
CA LEU A 199 9.46 12.80 9.49
C LEU A 199 9.99 11.52 10.18
N ASN A 200 10.57 10.59 9.42
CA ASN A 200 11.09 9.35 9.99
C ASN A 200 12.37 9.62 10.79
N GLY A 201 13.27 10.44 10.26
CA GLY A 201 14.45 10.92 10.97
C GLY A 201 14.09 11.70 12.25
N PHE A 202 13.01 12.49 12.22
CA PHE A 202 12.51 13.19 13.41
C PHE A 202 11.99 12.21 14.49
N ASN A 203 11.23 11.18 14.09
CA ASN A 203 10.74 10.15 15.02
C ASN A 203 11.88 9.32 15.63
N GLU A 204 12.93 9.01 14.86
CA GLU A 204 14.14 8.36 15.39
C GLU A 204 14.87 9.26 16.39
N PHE A 205 15.00 10.55 16.11
CA PHE A 205 15.55 11.52 17.07
C PHE A 205 14.77 11.50 18.40
N LEU A 206 13.44 11.50 18.36
CA LEU A 206 12.59 11.46 19.56
C LEU A 206 12.69 10.18 20.40
N LYS A 207 13.23 9.08 19.84
CA LYS A 207 13.55 7.86 20.60
C LYS A 207 14.81 8.04 21.46
N GLY A 208 15.76 8.85 21.00
CA GLY A 208 17.01 9.14 21.70
C GLY A 208 16.90 10.25 22.76
N VAL A 209 15.87 11.11 22.69
CA VAL A 209 15.68 12.18 23.67
C VAL A 209 15.01 11.63 24.94
N MET A 210 15.79 11.58 26.02
CA MET A 210 15.26 11.32 27.36
C MET A 210 14.74 12.63 27.97
N PRO A 211 13.56 12.64 28.61
CA PRO A 211 13.05 13.83 29.29
C PRO A 211 14.07 14.29 30.35
N PRO A 212 14.28 15.59 30.53
CA PRO A 212 15.16 16.07 31.59
C PRO A 212 14.66 15.53 32.93
N GLN A 213 15.50 14.74 33.61
CA GLN A 213 15.22 14.36 35.00
C GLN A 213 15.13 15.66 35.81
N GLN A 214 13.94 15.95 36.34
CA GLN A 214 13.79 16.95 37.38
C GLN A 214 14.67 16.50 38.55
N LYS A 215 15.88 17.07 38.66
CA LYS A 215 16.55 17.13 39.95
C LYS A 215 15.65 18.00 40.82
N THR A 216 14.77 17.37 41.57
CA THR A 216 14.11 17.99 42.71
C THR A 216 15.21 18.23 43.74
N SER A 217 15.97 19.32 43.58
CA SER A 217 16.63 19.94 44.72
C SER A 217 15.49 20.51 45.56
N ILE A 218 14.93 19.69 46.45
CA ILE A 218 14.07 20.18 47.53
C ILE A 218 15.00 21.09 48.34
N PRO A 219 14.80 22.42 48.37
CA PRO A 219 15.53 23.24 49.31
C PRO A 219 15.12 22.75 50.70
N SER A 220 16.09 22.25 51.47
CA SER A 220 15.89 21.86 52.85
C SER A 220 15.64 23.12 53.67
N ASN A 221 14.41 23.62 53.61
CA ASN A 221 13.90 24.68 54.47
C ASN A 221 12.65 24.16 55.18
N ASP A 222 12.88 23.19 56.04
CA ASP A 222 11.86 22.61 56.89
C ASP A 222 11.63 23.54 58.08
N MET A 223 10.86 24.61 57.85
CA MET A 223 10.50 25.61 58.87
C MET A 223 9.57 25.06 59.97
N PHE A 224 9.21 23.78 59.89
CA PHE A 224 8.32 23.08 60.83
C PHE A 224 8.92 21.78 61.38
N ALA A 225 10.24 21.57 61.30
CA ALA A 225 10.90 20.41 61.89
C ALA A 225 10.69 20.39 63.43
N ASN A 226 9.68 19.61 63.85
CA ASN A 226 9.38 19.35 65.24
C ASN A 226 10.48 18.45 65.83
N LYS A 227 11.36 19.03 66.66
CA LYS A 227 12.39 18.30 67.42
C LYS A 227 11.79 17.50 68.58
N SER A 228 10.88 16.57 68.28
CA SER A 228 10.53 15.49 69.20
C SER A 228 9.77 14.40 68.46
N GLN A 229 10.44 13.30 68.13
CA GLN A 229 10.09 11.94 68.56
C GLN A 229 10.71 10.88 67.62
N SER A 230 11.66 10.15 68.22
CA SER A 230 12.05 8.74 68.05
C SER A 230 12.01 8.10 66.65
N ASP A 231 13.19 7.66 66.23
CA ASP A 231 13.44 6.61 65.25
C ASP A 231 12.62 5.34 65.54
N ALA A 232 11.46 5.22 64.90
CA ALA A 232 10.79 3.95 64.70
C ALA A 232 10.49 3.85 63.21
N GLU A 233 11.35 3.12 62.50
CA GLU A 233 11.20 2.74 61.11
C GLU A 233 9.92 1.89 61.00
N ILE A 234 8.83 2.49 60.53
CA ILE A 234 7.57 1.77 60.32
C ILE A 234 7.73 0.97 59.03
N ASP A 235 7.97 -0.33 59.17
CA ASP A 235 7.95 -1.28 58.06
C ASP A 235 6.50 -1.51 57.59
N VAL A 236 6.14 -0.73 56.56
CA VAL A 236 4.82 -0.70 55.94
C VAL A 236 4.41 -2.05 55.33
N VAL A 237 5.37 -2.94 55.06
CA VAL A 237 5.11 -4.27 54.47
C VAL A 237 4.59 -5.23 55.54
N LYS A 238 5.08 -5.10 56.77
CA LYS A 238 4.68 -5.98 57.89
C LYS A 238 3.25 -5.71 58.37
N PHE A 239 2.77 -4.47 58.25
CA PHE A 239 1.41 -4.09 58.64
C PHE A 239 0.33 -4.57 57.64
N ALA A 240 0.69 -4.76 56.36
CA ALA A 240 -0.26 -5.13 55.31
C ALA A 240 -0.57 -6.63 55.23
N LEU A 241 0.28 -7.50 55.81
CA LEU A 241 0.16 -8.96 55.67
C LEU A 241 -0.43 -9.68 56.89
N GLY A 242 -0.85 -8.95 57.93
CA GLY A 242 -1.70 -9.48 59.02
C GLY A 242 -1.23 -10.81 59.61
N GLY A 243 -0.11 -10.82 60.33
CA GLY A 243 0.31 -11.96 61.15
C GLY A 243 0.86 -11.46 62.48
N GLU A 244 0.34 -11.99 63.59
CA GLU A 244 0.90 -11.82 64.95
C GLU A 244 2.37 -12.26 65.03
#